data_AF-A0A5W2GWL1-F1
#
_entry.id   AF-A0A5W2GWL1-F1
#
_cell.length_a   1.000
_cell.length_b   1.000
_cell.length_c   1.000
_cell.angle_alpha   90.00
_cell.angle_beta   90.00
_cell.angle_gamma   90.00
#
_symmetry.space_group_name_H-M   'P 1'
#
loop_
_entity.id
_entity.type
_entity.pdbx_description
1 polymer ?
#
loop_
_entity_poly.entity_id
_entity_poly.type
_entity_poly.pdbx_seq_one_letter_code
_entity_poly.pdbx_strand_id
1 'polypeptide(L)'
;MDRAQRLTAARMAADRYAGIARAKGFKRHADGVTFTRADADLTWDDRARAFRVTLYKMDGAARLAVATVRANAMLNVLLKAFI
;
A
#
# COMPACT_ATOMS: atom_id res chain seq x y z
N MET A 1 21.36 9.93 -3.04
CA MET A 1 20.37 9.81 -1.95
C MET A 1 20.70 8.57 -1.16
N ASP A 2 20.99 8.73 0.12
CA ASP A 2 21.32 7.63 1.02
C ASP A 2 20.10 6.72 1.30
N ARG A 3 20.33 5.47 1.72
CA ARG A 3 19.27 4.49 2.03
C ARG A 3 18.33 5.01 3.13
N ALA A 4 18.84 5.70 4.14
CA ALA A 4 18.01 6.26 5.21
C ALA A 4 17.08 7.36 4.68
N GLN A 5 17.58 8.22 3.79
CA GLN A 5 16.79 9.28 3.15
C GLN A 5 15.66 8.69 2.29
N ARG A 6 15.91 7.59 1.57
CA ARG A 6 14.89 6.87 0.78
C ARG A 6 13.78 6.31 1.66
N LEU A 7 14.14 5.66 2.77
CA LEU A 7 13.16 5.13 3.72
C LEU A 7 12.33 6.24 4.37
N THR A 8 12.95 7.37 4.71
CA THR A 8 12.23 8.53 5.26
C THR A 8 11.23 9.10 4.25
N ALA A 9 11.63 9.28 2.99
CA ALA A 9 10.74 9.75 1.94
C ALA A 9 9.57 8.78 1.69
N ALA A 10 9.86 7.47 1.70
CA ALA A 10 8.86 6.41 1.61
C ALA A 10 7.84 6.47 2.76
N ARG A 11 8.31 6.66 3.99
CA ARG A 11 7.44 6.80 5.18
C ARG A 11 6.58 8.05 5.10
N MET A 12 7.12 9.20 4.70
CA MET A 12 6.33 10.42 4.53
C MET A 12 5.23 10.25 3.48
N ALA A 13 5.54 9.58 2.36
CA ALA A 13 4.54 9.23 1.36
C ALA A 13 3.48 8.26 1.92
N ALA A 14 3.91 7.23 2.67
CA ALA A 14 3.04 6.30 3.40
C ALA A 14 2.08 7.03 4.36
N ASP A 15 2.59 7.99 5.13
CA ASP A 15 1.85 8.74 6.14
C ASP A 15 0.75 9.62 5.53
N ARG A 16 0.99 10.24 4.36
CA ARG A 16 -0.01 11.07 3.67
C ARG A 16 -1.33 10.33 3.39
N TYR A 17 -1.26 9.02 3.14
CA TYR A 17 -2.43 8.19 2.83
C TYR A 17 -2.85 7.29 4.00
N ALA A 18 -2.16 7.35 5.13
CA ALA A 18 -2.40 6.47 6.27
C ALA A 18 -3.82 6.60 6.83
N GLY A 19 -4.35 7.82 6.91
CA GLY A 19 -5.73 8.06 7.38
C GLY A 19 -6.77 7.38 6.49
N ILE A 20 -6.62 7.53 5.16
CA ILE A 20 -7.53 6.93 4.17
C ILE A 20 -7.40 5.40 4.19
N ALA A 21 -6.18 4.87 4.20
CA ALA A 21 -5.94 3.43 4.25
C ALA A 21 -6.57 2.81 5.52
N ARG A 22 -6.38 3.45 6.69
CA ARG A 22 -6.99 3.00 7.96
C ARG A 22 -8.51 3.04 7.92
N ALA A 23 -9.11 4.10 7.37
CA ALA A 23 -10.56 4.21 7.21
C ALA A 23 -11.14 3.09 6.31
N LYS A 24 -10.31 2.46 5.46
CA LYS A 24 -10.66 1.34 4.60
C LYS A 24 -10.29 -0.04 5.17
N GLY A 25 -9.93 -0.08 6.45
CA GLY A 25 -9.63 -1.32 7.17
C GLY A 25 -8.21 -1.85 6.97
N PHE A 26 -7.33 -1.09 6.31
CA PHE A 26 -5.92 -1.47 6.21
C PHE A 26 -5.20 -1.23 7.53
N LYS A 27 -4.32 -2.17 7.89
CA LYS A 27 -3.43 -2.09 9.04
C LYS A 27 -2.01 -1.79 8.58
N ARG A 28 -1.32 -0.89 9.26
CA ARG A 28 0.10 -0.62 8.96
C ARG A 28 0.96 -1.80 9.40
N HIS A 29 1.84 -2.27 8.51
CA HIS A 29 2.82 -3.30 8.79
C HIS A 29 4.02 -2.73 9.58
N ALA A 30 4.81 -3.61 10.21
CA ALA A 30 5.93 -3.23 11.07
C ALA A 30 7.06 -2.50 10.33
N ASP A 31 7.18 -2.69 9.01
CA ASP A 31 8.14 -1.96 8.16
C ASP A 31 7.83 -0.44 8.06
N GLY A 32 6.61 -0.03 8.40
CA GLY A 32 6.13 1.36 8.38
C GLY A 32 5.83 1.92 6.98
N VAL A 33 5.99 1.15 5.91
CA VAL A 33 5.76 1.58 4.51
C VAL A 33 4.76 0.70 3.76
N THR A 34 4.36 -0.41 4.38
CA THR A 34 3.33 -1.33 3.90
C THR A 34 2.06 -1.20 4.74
N PHE A 35 0.92 -1.27 4.08
CA PHE A 35 -0.40 -1.39 4.70
C PHE A 35 -1.07 -2.65 4.15
N THR A 36 -1.66 -3.45 5.03
CA THR A 36 -2.23 -4.76 4.69
C THR A 36 -3.71 -4.84 5.07
N ARG A 37 -4.49 -5.49 4.21
CA ARG A 37 -5.88 -5.91 4.41
C ARG A 37 -6.02 -7.32 3.87
N ALA A 38 -7.06 -8.06 4.24
CA ALA A 38 -7.19 -9.47 3.83
C ALA A 38 -6.99 -9.65 2.31
N ASP A 39 -7.64 -8.82 1.51
CA ASP A 39 -7.70 -8.86 0.06
C ASP A 39 -6.70 -7.93 -0.66
N ALA A 40 -5.91 -7.13 0.05
CA ALA A 40 -5.00 -6.18 -0.60
C ALA A 40 -3.79 -5.76 0.26
N ASP A 41 -2.68 -5.45 -0.40
CA ASP A 41 -1.54 -4.75 0.21
C ASP A 41 -1.26 -3.45 -0.54
N LEU A 42 -0.93 -2.38 0.20
CA LEU A 42 -0.36 -1.16 -0.34
C LEU A 42 1.07 -1.01 0.16
N THR A 43 2.04 -0.98 -0.75
CA THR A 43 3.46 -0.83 -0.41
C THR A 43 4.06 0.33 -1.18
N TRP A 44 4.85 1.18 -0.54
CA TRP A 44 5.62 2.19 -1.27
C TRP A 44 6.78 1.56 -2.05
N ASP A 45 6.81 1.71 -3.37
CA ASP A 45 7.94 1.37 -4.24
C ASP A 45 8.83 2.59 -4.46
N ASP A 46 9.98 2.60 -3.79
CA ASP A 46 10.94 3.71 -3.85
C ASP A 46 11.53 3.90 -5.26
N ARG A 47 11.76 2.81 -6.02
CA ARG A 47 12.33 2.91 -7.37
C ARG A 47 11.34 3.54 -8.34
N ALA A 48 10.08 3.11 -8.27
CA ALA A 48 9.01 3.66 -9.10
C ALA A 48 8.46 5.00 -8.56
N ARG A 49 8.87 5.39 -7.35
CA ARG A 49 8.31 6.50 -6.58
C ARG A 49 6.78 6.45 -6.54
N ALA A 50 6.23 5.26 -6.37
CA ALA A 50 4.80 5.01 -6.44
C ALA A 50 4.33 3.96 -5.44
N PHE A 51 3.13 4.11 -4.90
CA PHE A 51 2.45 3.01 -4.22
C PHE A 51 2.16 1.89 -5.20
N ARG A 52 2.49 0.69 -4.78
CA ARG A 52 2.11 -0.57 -5.39
C ARG A 52 0.94 -1.14 -4.60
N VAL A 53 -0.16 -1.39 -5.28
CA VAL A 53 -1.33 -2.07 -4.74
C VAL A 53 -1.32 -3.49 -5.28
N THR A 54 -1.19 -4.46 -4.40
CA THR A 54 -1.33 -5.88 -4.74
C THR A 54 -2.71 -6.33 -4.28
N LEU A 55 -3.54 -6.79 -5.22
CA LEU A 55 -4.86 -7.35 -4.94
C LEU A 55 -4.73 -8.87 -4.83
N TYR A 56 -5.43 -9.44 -3.86
CA TYR A 56 -5.45 -10.86 -3.58
C TYR A 56 -6.89 -11.39 -3.67
N LYS A 57 -7.01 -12.58 -4.25
CA LYS A 57 -8.17 -13.44 -4.02
C LYS A 57 -7.89 -14.30 -2.79
N MET A 58 -8.85 -14.37 -1.88
CA MET A 58 -8.77 -15.27 -0.73
C MET A 58 -9.20 -16.67 -1.14
N ASP A 59 -8.38 -17.66 -0.79
CA ASP A 59 -8.70 -19.08 -0.89
C ASP A 59 -8.55 -19.71 0.50
N GLY A 60 -9.64 -19.72 1.26
CA GLY A 60 -9.60 -19.95 2.70
C GLY A 60 -8.71 -18.91 3.40
N ALA A 61 -7.65 -19.38 4.07
CA ALA A 61 -6.66 -18.53 4.72
C ALA A 61 -5.52 -18.07 3.77
N ALA A 62 -5.42 -18.65 2.57
CA ALA A 62 -4.37 -18.32 1.62
C ALA A 62 -4.72 -17.05 0.84
N ARG A 63 -3.67 -16.25 0.54
CA ARG A 63 -3.76 -15.06 -0.32
C ARG A 63 -3.14 -15.39 -1.66
N LEU A 64 -3.94 -15.38 -2.73
CA LEU A 64 -3.49 -15.58 -4.10
C LEU A 64 -3.45 -14.24 -4.82
N ALA A 65 -2.26 -13.75 -5.17
CA ALA A 65 -2.11 -12.47 -5.85
C ALA A 65 -2.75 -12.53 -7.25
N VAL A 66 -3.66 -11.60 -7.54
CA VAL A 66 -4.39 -11.54 -8.82
C VAL A 66 -3.99 -10.34 -9.67
N ALA A 67 -3.59 -9.24 -9.05
CA ALA A 67 -3.14 -8.05 -9.76
C ALA A 67 -2.15 -7.24 -8.92
N THR A 68 -1.23 -6.56 -9.59
CA THR A 68 -0.31 -5.60 -8.95
C THR A 68 -0.29 -4.32 -9.78
N VAL A 69 -0.70 -3.21 -9.17
CA VAL A 69 -0.92 -1.93 -9.85
C VAL A 69 -0.08 -0.84 -9.19
N ARG A 70 0.52 0.06 -9.98
CA ARG A 70 1.16 1.27 -9.46
C ARG A 70 0.16 2.43 -9.45
N ALA A 71 0.05 3.14 -8.34
CA ALA A 71 -1.19 3.83 -8.01
C ALA A 71 -1.12 5.32 -7.69
N ASN A 72 0.01 5.97 -7.40
CA ASN A 72 0.06 7.33 -6.80
C ASN A 72 -1.04 8.32 -7.24
N ALA A 73 -1.09 8.70 -8.52
CA ALA A 73 -2.07 9.68 -9.04
C ALA A 73 -3.53 9.23 -8.87
N MET A 74 -3.77 7.91 -8.87
CA MET A 74 -5.08 7.28 -8.77
C MET A 74 -5.29 6.59 -7.41
N LEU A 75 -4.39 6.78 -6.45
CA LEU A 75 -4.38 6.00 -5.22
C LEU A 75 -5.63 6.28 -4.40
N ASN A 76 -6.06 7.54 -4.36
CA ASN A 76 -7.32 7.92 -3.72
C ASN A 76 -8.55 7.28 -4.40
N VAL A 77 -8.51 7.12 -5.72
CA VAL A 77 -9.60 6.47 -6.47
C VAL A 77 -9.63 4.97 -6.15
N LEU A 78 -8.48 4.31 -6.18
CA LEU A 78 -8.35 2.90 -5.83
C LEU A 78 -8.75 2.65 -4.36
N LEU A 79 -8.32 3.52 -3.44
CA LEU A 79 -8.72 3.44 -2.04
C LEU A 79 -10.22 3.63 -1.83
N LYS A 80 -10.89 4.44 -2.67
CA LYS A 80 -12.36 4.57 -2.62
C LYS A 80 -13.09 3.32 -3.12
N ALA A 81 -12.52 2.58 -4.08
CA ALA A 81 -13.11 1.37 -4.62
C ALA A 81 -13.15 0.21 -3.62
N PHE A 82 -12.27 0.23 -2.62
CA PHE A 82 -12.39 -0.65 -1.45
C PHE A 82 -13.59 -0.20 -0.60
N ILE A 83 -14.66 -1.00 -0.58
CA ILE A 83 -15.81 -0.85 0.32
C ILE A 83 -15.50 -1.59 1.62
#